data_AF-A0A940BSU5-F1
#
_entry.id   AF-A0A940BSU5-F1
#
_cell.length_a   1.000
_cell.length_b   1.000
_cell.length_c   1.000
_cell.angle_alpha   90.00
_cell.angle_beta   90.00
_cell.angle_gamma   90.00
#
_symmetry.space_group_name_H-M   'P 1'
#
loop_
_entity.id
_entity.type
_entity.pdbx_description
1 polymer ?
#
loop_
_entity_poly.entity_id
_entity_poly.type
_entity_poly.pdbx_seq_one_letter_code
_entity_poly.pdbx_strand_id
1 'polypeptide(L)'
;MADWIAVVDDDSTILKAAGHILSKHKKRVTALTSGNALLKYLEENEPDIVLLDINMPVMDGFETLAKLREFEKENEREEIPVIFLTADENLESENRGFEMGVSDYIRKPFDSEILVRRIDNILGKQERLLHFQEEASIDKLTGLYNKATVSAKFKNLCRTSSGYFLMIDLDSFKLVNDLYGHEMGDKILIAFSEILQNSFGSESVIGRIGGDEFAAFSSEIASDQELKHLTGSINARLEAKAKTILGEDMDIPLGVSIGAMFVTEVDNDYSEIFKLADKALYKVKNNGKHGCAIYNFVDFEQADGNQVLNMKNISMLLSERTISDNALQLDMDSFIHVYRFVIRYLKRYHKNACKILFTLSPAGERSEEEFINDCDSFCAHAKAILRKSDLVMQCRQNQLFVFLTDIKEEAIKHVIGSIIRNWNRNQEGTLLITYEAEFVGAEDLPAERVKNRTV
;
A
#
# COMPACT_ATOMS: atom_id res chain seq x y z
N MET A 1 -17.62 33.50 -2.29
CA MET A 1 -17.07 34.80 -2.75
C MET A 1 -17.81 35.22 -4.00
N ALA A 2 -17.60 36.43 -4.53
CA ALA A 2 -18.17 36.80 -5.83
C ALA A 2 -17.19 36.35 -6.92
N ASP A 3 -17.66 35.57 -7.90
CA ASP A 3 -16.81 35.03 -8.96
C ASP A 3 -16.11 36.16 -9.72
N TRP A 4 -14.82 35.98 -9.97
CA TRP A 4 -13.90 36.92 -10.58
C TRP A 4 -13.64 36.59 -12.05
N ILE A 5 -14.12 37.47 -12.91
CA ILE A 5 -14.10 37.30 -14.35
C ILE A 5 -13.09 38.28 -14.95
N ALA A 6 -12.12 37.75 -15.71
CA ALA A 6 -11.28 38.58 -16.56
C ALA A 6 -11.91 38.67 -17.96
N VAL A 7 -12.14 39.89 -18.46
CA VAL A 7 -12.65 40.13 -19.82
C VAL A 7 -11.56 40.78 -20.64
N VAL A 8 -11.21 40.15 -21.77
CA VAL A 8 -10.10 40.55 -22.63
C VAL A 8 -10.63 40.81 -24.03
N ASP A 9 -10.60 42.08 -24.45
CA ASP A 9 -11.07 42.54 -25.75
C ASP A 9 -10.41 43.90 -26.05
N ASP A 10 -10.01 44.16 -27.29
CA ASP A 10 -9.37 45.43 -27.68
C ASP A 10 -10.40 46.58 -27.82
N ASP A 11 -11.69 46.26 -27.99
CA ASP A 11 -12.77 47.24 -28.02
C ASP A 11 -13.24 47.62 -26.61
N SER A 12 -12.92 48.85 -26.22
CA SER A 12 -13.36 49.45 -24.96
C SER A 12 -14.88 49.47 -24.76
N THR A 13 -15.67 49.43 -25.84
CA THR A 13 -17.14 49.38 -25.81
C THR A 13 -17.62 48.01 -25.34
N ILE A 14 -17.00 46.94 -25.86
CA ILE A 14 -17.31 45.56 -25.47
C ILE A 14 -16.92 45.34 -24.01
N LEU A 15 -15.72 45.80 -23.60
CA LEU A 15 -15.27 45.73 -22.21
C LEU A 15 -16.25 46.42 -21.25
N LYS A 16 -16.74 47.62 -21.60
CA LYS A 16 -17.73 48.35 -20.79
C LYS A 16 -19.07 47.63 -20.74
N ALA A 17 -19.54 47.09 -21.87
CA ALA A 17 -20.81 46.36 -21.94
C ALA A 17 -20.76 45.08 -21.09
N ALA A 18 -19.74 44.25 -21.26
CA ALA A 18 -19.51 43.04 -20.45
C ALA A 18 -19.39 43.41 -18.97
N GLY A 19 -18.56 44.41 -18.64
CA GLY A 19 -18.37 44.89 -17.28
C GLY A 19 -19.67 45.33 -16.61
N HIS A 20 -20.53 46.07 -17.32
CA HIS A 20 -21.83 46.50 -16.81
C HIS A 20 -22.78 45.33 -16.55
N ILE A 21 -22.90 44.41 -17.51
CA ILE A 21 -23.76 43.22 -17.39
C ILE A 21 -23.31 42.37 -16.20
N LEU A 22 -22.04 41.99 -16.15
CA LEU A 22 -21.50 41.09 -15.12
C LEU A 22 -21.55 41.72 -13.73
N SER A 23 -21.24 43.02 -13.60
CA SER A 23 -21.34 43.74 -12.32
C SER A 23 -22.78 43.81 -11.80
N LYS A 24 -23.78 43.97 -12.69
CA LYS A 24 -25.20 43.94 -12.31
C LYS A 24 -25.62 42.58 -11.73
N HIS A 25 -24.96 41.50 -12.17
CA HIS A 25 -25.13 40.14 -11.66
C HIS A 25 -24.16 39.80 -10.51
N LYS A 26 -23.60 40.82 -9.83
CA LYS A 26 -22.73 40.69 -8.65
C LYS A 26 -21.45 39.89 -8.91
N LYS A 27 -20.98 39.83 -10.15
CA LYS A 27 -19.66 39.26 -10.49
C LYS A 27 -18.58 40.33 -10.34
N ARG A 28 -17.38 39.94 -9.93
CA ARG A 28 -16.21 40.82 -9.93
C ARG A 28 -15.58 40.79 -11.31
N VAL A 29 -15.27 41.95 -11.89
CA VAL A 29 -14.79 42.02 -13.28
C VAL A 29 -13.47 42.77 -13.37
N THR A 30 -12.49 42.18 -14.05
CA THR A 30 -11.27 42.85 -14.52
C THR A 30 -11.33 42.98 -16.03
N ALA A 31 -11.25 44.20 -16.55
CA ALA A 31 -11.23 44.46 -18.00
C ALA A 31 -9.78 44.68 -18.47
N LEU A 32 -9.37 43.95 -19.51
CA LEU A 32 -8.02 43.96 -20.07
C LEU A 32 -8.10 44.17 -21.58
N THR A 33 -7.16 44.93 -22.14
CA THR A 33 -7.26 45.38 -23.54
C THR A 33 -6.44 44.57 -24.54
N SER A 34 -5.76 43.51 -24.09
CA SER A 34 -4.94 42.65 -24.95
C SER A 34 -4.53 41.35 -24.26
N GLY A 35 -4.13 40.34 -25.04
CA GLY A 35 -3.55 39.10 -24.54
C GLY A 35 -2.29 39.32 -23.68
N ASN A 36 -1.41 40.26 -24.05
CA ASN A 36 -0.25 40.62 -23.22
C ASN A 36 -0.65 41.19 -21.85
N ALA A 37 -1.73 41.98 -21.79
CA ALA A 37 -2.24 42.50 -20.53
C ALA A 37 -2.79 41.38 -19.64
N LEU A 38 -3.43 40.37 -20.23
CA LEU A 38 -3.85 39.15 -19.53
C LEU A 38 -2.66 38.40 -18.93
N LEU A 39 -1.66 38.06 -19.73
CA LEU A 39 -0.51 37.28 -19.24
C LEU A 39 0.21 37.98 -18.09
N LYS A 40 0.42 39.30 -18.19
CA LYS A 40 1.01 40.09 -17.09
C LYS A 40 0.12 40.12 -15.86
N TYR A 41 -1.19 40.24 -16.03
CA TYR A 41 -2.14 40.25 -14.92
C TYR A 41 -2.13 38.92 -14.15
N LEU A 42 -1.94 37.79 -14.85
CA LEU A 42 -1.93 36.45 -14.27
C LEU A 42 -0.68 36.16 -13.42
N GLU A 43 0.39 36.95 -13.54
CA GLU A 43 1.58 36.83 -12.67
C GLU A 43 1.19 37.00 -11.19
N GLU A 44 0.27 37.93 -10.90
CA GLU A 44 -0.13 38.30 -9.53
C GLU A 44 -1.59 37.95 -9.19
N ASN A 45 -2.39 37.50 -10.17
CA ASN A 45 -3.83 37.32 -9.99
C ASN A 45 -4.33 36.02 -10.62
N GLU A 46 -5.37 35.43 -10.03
CA GLU A 46 -6.03 34.21 -10.52
C GLU A 46 -7.53 34.47 -10.64
N PRO A 47 -8.05 34.78 -11.85
CA PRO A 47 -9.47 34.87 -12.10
C PRO A 47 -10.11 33.48 -12.19
N ASP A 48 -11.39 33.37 -11.81
CA ASP A 48 -12.15 32.12 -11.89
C ASP A 48 -12.48 31.72 -13.33
N ILE A 49 -12.54 32.70 -14.25
CA ILE A 49 -12.80 32.47 -15.68
C ILE A 49 -12.30 33.64 -16.53
N VAL A 50 -11.87 33.35 -17.76
CA VAL A 50 -11.46 34.35 -18.75
C VAL A 50 -12.47 34.38 -19.91
N LEU A 51 -12.99 35.57 -20.23
CA LEU A 51 -13.68 35.85 -21.48
C LEU A 51 -12.67 36.49 -22.43
N LEU A 52 -12.39 35.84 -23.56
CA LEU A 52 -11.27 36.21 -24.43
C LEU A 52 -11.77 36.47 -25.85
N ASP A 53 -11.55 37.66 -26.37
CA ASP A 53 -11.81 37.92 -27.77
C ASP A 53 -10.87 37.13 -28.68
N ILE A 54 -11.42 36.62 -29.78
CA ILE A 54 -10.65 35.91 -30.79
C ILE A 54 -9.83 36.91 -31.62
N ASN A 55 -10.40 38.06 -31.98
CA ASN A 55 -9.88 38.93 -33.03
C ASN A 55 -9.23 40.20 -32.46
N MET A 56 -8.11 40.02 -31.76
CA MET A 56 -7.33 41.14 -31.20
C MET A 56 -6.06 41.45 -32.03
N PRO A 57 -5.61 42.72 -32.06
CA PRO A 57 -4.37 43.11 -32.71
C PRO A 57 -3.15 42.60 -31.94
N VAL A 58 -2.03 42.42 -32.67
CA VAL A 58 -0.73 41.95 -32.17
C VAL A 58 -0.73 40.48 -31.74
N MET A 59 -1.67 40.08 -30.89
CA MET A 59 -1.82 38.71 -30.38
C MET A 59 -3.31 38.37 -30.37
N ASP A 60 -3.69 37.40 -31.18
CA ASP A 60 -5.08 36.95 -31.27
C ASP A 60 -5.46 36.07 -30.06
N GLY A 61 -6.76 35.75 -29.93
CA GLY A 61 -7.27 34.95 -28.82
C GLY A 61 -6.71 33.52 -28.78
N PHE A 62 -6.39 32.93 -29.94
CA PHE A 62 -5.82 31.59 -30.01
C PHE A 62 -4.36 31.58 -29.52
N GLU A 63 -3.56 32.55 -29.96
CA GLU A 63 -2.17 32.72 -29.51
C GLU A 63 -2.14 33.06 -28.01
N THR A 64 -3.07 33.88 -27.54
CA THR A 64 -3.23 34.20 -26.12
C THR A 64 -3.53 32.95 -25.30
N LEU A 65 -4.47 32.10 -25.76
CA LEU A 65 -4.81 30.84 -25.08
C LEU A 65 -3.61 29.88 -25.03
N ALA A 66 -2.86 29.75 -26.13
CA ALA A 66 -1.67 28.90 -26.15
C ALA A 66 -0.63 29.35 -25.11
N LYS A 67 -0.35 30.66 -25.04
CA LYS A 67 0.58 31.23 -24.05
C LYS A 67 0.05 31.11 -22.62
N LEU A 68 -1.26 31.22 -22.42
CA LEU A 68 -1.89 30.97 -21.13
C LEU A 68 -1.63 29.54 -20.65
N ARG A 69 -1.86 28.55 -21.52
CA ARG A 69 -1.64 27.13 -21.19
C ARG A 69 -0.16 26.81 -20.92
N GLU A 70 0.76 27.44 -21.65
CA GLU A 70 2.20 27.35 -21.35
C GLU A 70 2.53 27.95 -19.98
N PHE A 71 2.03 29.14 -19.68
CA PHE A 71 2.22 29.80 -18.38
C PHE A 71 1.68 28.96 -17.22
N GLU A 72 0.46 28.43 -17.35
CA GLU A 72 -0.15 27.56 -16.32
C GLU A 72 0.70 26.32 -16.08
N LYS A 73 1.18 25.68 -17.14
CA LYS A 73 2.06 24.50 -17.04
C LYS A 73 3.41 24.81 -16.41
N GLU A 74 4.05 25.92 -16.76
CA GLU A 74 5.35 26.34 -16.21
C GLU A 74 5.28 26.69 -14.72
N ASN A 75 4.12 27.18 -14.26
CA ASN A 75 3.90 27.58 -12.88
C ASN A 75 3.13 26.54 -12.06
N GLU A 76 2.93 25.32 -12.59
CA GLU A 76 2.16 24.23 -11.96
C GLU A 76 0.75 24.65 -11.49
N ARG A 77 0.09 25.51 -12.27
CA ARG A 77 -1.27 26.00 -11.99
C ARG A 77 -2.34 25.16 -12.69
N GLU A 78 -3.53 25.12 -12.10
CA GLU A 78 -4.70 24.53 -12.75
C GLU A 78 -5.14 25.37 -13.96
N GLU A 79 -5.69 24.72 -14.97
CA GLU A 79 -6.15 25.41 -16.18
C GLU A 79 -7.37 26.29 -15.87
N ILE A 80 -7.23 27.60 -16.11
CA ILE A 80 -8.33 28.55 -15.99
C ILE A 80 -9.30 28.30 -17.15
N PRO A 81 -10.62 28.21 -16.89
CA PRO A 81 -11.59 28.04 -17.94
C PRO A 81 -11.65 29.31 -18.81
N VAL A 82 -11.67 29.11 -20.12
CA VAL A 82 -11.71 30.20 -21.09
C VAL A 82 -12.98 30.08 -21.92
N ILE A 83 -13.66 31.21 -22.13
CA ILE A 83 -14.76 31.35 -23.08
C ILE A 83 -14.32 32.32 -24.16
N PHE A 84 -14.38 31.89 -25.43
CA PHE A 84 -14.10 32.81 -26.52
C PHE A 84 -15.28 33.75 -26.80
N LEU A 85 -14.98 35.03 -27.03
CA LEU A 85 -15.90 36.01 -27.59
C LEU A 85 -15.67 36.07 -29.10
N THR A 86 -16.69 35.77 -29.89
CA THR A 86 -16.59 35.74 -31.36
C THR A 86 -17.61 36.65 -32.02
N ALA A 87 -17.21 37.32 -33.11
CA ALA A 87 -18.13 38.05 -33.99
C ALA A 87 -18.55 37.21 -35.21
N ASP A 88 -17.92 36.05 -35.44
CA ASP A 88 -17.99 35.31 -36.70
C ASP A 88 -18.93 34.10 -36.60
N GLU A 89 -19.63 33.77 -37.70
CA GLU A 89 -20.53 32.60 -37.79
C GLU A 89 -19.81 31.31 -38.25
N ASN A 90 -18.49 31.38 -38.41
CA ASN A 90 -17.74 30.39 -39.17
C ASN A 90 -17.35 29.16 -38.31
N LEU A 91 -17.84 27.98 -38.72
CA LEU A 91 -17.66 26.69 -38.03
C LEU A 91 -16.19 26.23 -37.89
N GLU A 92 -15.29 26.70 -38.76
CA GLU A 92 -13.86 26.33 -38.70
C GLU A 92 -13.13 26.91 -37.49
N SER A 93 -13.42 28.16 -37.12
CA SER A 93 -12.84 28.80 -35.94
C SER A 93 -13.40 28.20 -34.63
N GLU A 94 -14.67 27.77 -34.64
CA GLU A 94 -15.28 27.05 -33.51
C GLU A 94 -14.61 25.68 -33.30
N ASN A 95 -14.39 24.90 -34.37
CA ASN A 95 -13.71 23.60 -34.29
C ASN A 95 -12.28 23.71 -33.77
N ARG A 96 -11.52 24.70 -34.26
CA ARG A 96 -10.14 24.94 -33.79
C ARG A 96 -10.08 25.33 -32.31
N GLY A 97 -11.07 26.07 -31.81
CA GLY A 97 -11.19 26.42 -30.40
C GLY A 97 -11.46 25.21 -29.50
N PHE A 98 -12.29 24.26 -29.96
CA PHE A 98 -12.52 23.01 -29.22
C PHE A 98 -11.28 22.12 -29.18
N GLU A 99 -10.53 22.03 -30.28
CA GLU A 99 -9.26 21.27 -30.31
C GLU A 99 -8.20 21.84 -29.34
N MET A 100 -8.27 23.15 -29.04
CA MET A 100 -7.38 23.83 -28.10
C MET A 100 -7.89 23.81 -26.65
N GLY A 101 -9.01 23.16 -26.36
CA GLY A 101 -9.52 22.97 -25.00
C GLY A 101 -10.29 24.17 -24.41
N VAL A 102 -10.88 25.04 -25.25
CA VAL A 102 -11.73 26.12 -24.75
C VAL A 102 -13.01 25.57 -24.09
N SER A 103 -13.52 26.26 -23.07
CA SER A 103 -14.68 25.79 -22.30
C SER A 103 -16.02 26.05 -22.99
N ASP A 104 -16.14 27.18 -23.70
CA ASP A 104 -17.34 27.56 -24.47
C ASP A 104 -17.04 28.74 -25.42
N TYR A 105 -18.04 29.16 -26.20
CA TYR A 105 -18.00 30.37 -27.01
C TYR A 105 -19.26 31.23 -26.82
N ILE A 106 -19.09 32.55 -26.95
CA ILE A 106 -20.16 33.54 -26.85
C ILE A 106 -20.09 34.47 -28.05
N ARG A 107 -21.21 34.58 -28.76
CA ARG A 107 -21.34 35.48 -29.91
C ARG A 107 -21.56 36.92 -29.48
N LYS A 108 -20.89 37.84 -30.18
CA LYS A 108 -21.06 39.28 -30.06
C LYS A 108 -22.06 39.78 -31.11
N PRO A 109 -22.97 40.72 -30.77
CA PRO A 109 -23.23 41.25 -29.42
C PRO A 109 -23.91 40.20 -28.54
N PHE A 110 -23.49 40.08 -27.27
CA PHE A 110 -24.03 39.09 -26.36
C PHE A 110 -25.28 39.57 -25.62
N ASP A 111 -26.26 38.69 -25.50
CA ASP A 111 -27.41 38.87 -24.61
C ASP A 111 -26.97 38.70 -23.14
N SER A 112 -27.52 39.56 -22.26
CA SER A 112 -27.12 39.57 -20.85
C SER A 112 -27.41 38.26 -20.12
N GLU A 113 -28.56 37.65 -20.40
CA GLU A 113 -28.98 36.43 -19.71
C GLU A 113 -28.19 35.22 -20.23
N ILE A 114 -27.91 35.17 -21.53
CA ILE A 114 -27.09 34.13 -22.15
C ILE A 114 -25.63 34.19 -21.64
N LEU A 115 -25.04 35.39 -21.59
CA LEU A 115 -23.67 35.59 -21.10
C LEU A 115 -23.51 35.04 -19.68
N VAL A 116 -24.39 35.48 -18.77
CA VAL A 116 -24.34 35.09 -17.36
C VAL A 116 -24.60 33.59 -17.20
N ARG A 117 -25.60 33.03 -17.89
CA ARG A 117 -25.90 31.58 -17.82
C ARG A 117 -24.74 30.71 -18.27
N ARG A 118 -24.02 31.08 -19.33
CA ARG A 118 -22.87 30.29 -19.81
C ARG A 118 -21.73 30.30 -18.79
N ILE A 119 -21.45 31.47 -18.22
CA ILE A 119 -20.45 31.61 -17.15
C ILE A 119 -20.85 30.78 -15.93
N ASP A 120 -22.08 30.91 -15.45
CA ASP A 120 -22.59 30.15 -14.30
C ASP A 120 -22.57 28.62 -14.54
N ASN A 121 -22.85 28.18 -15.77
CA ASN A 121 -22.80 26.76 -16.12
C ASN A 121 -21.39 26.18 -16.06
N ILE A 122 -20.40 26.93 -16.55
CA ILE A 122 -18.99 26.49 -16.55
C ILE A 122 -18.45 26.50 -15.11
N LEU A 123 -18.64 27.60 -14.38
CA LEU A 123 -18.20 27.71 -13.00
C LEU A 123 -18.89 26.67 -12.11
N GLY A 124 -20.21 26.50 -12.24
CA GLY A 124 -20.94 25.48 -11.50
C GLY A 124 -20.55 24.05 -11.90
N LYS A 125 -20.07 23.81 -13.12
CA LYS A 125 -19.51 22.50 -13.52
C LYS A 125 -18.15 22.26 -12.86
N GLN A 126 -17.28 23.27 -12.82
CA GLN A 126 -16.01 23.19 -12.07
C GLN A 126 -16.26 22.95 -10.59
N GLU A 127 -17.14 23.73 -9.97
CA GLU A 127 -17.47 23.60 -8.55
C GLU A 127 -18.02 22.20 -8.22
N ARG A 128 -18.91 21.64 -9.06
CA ARG A 128 -19.38 20.26 -8.92
C ARG A 128 -18.26 19.24 -9.07
N LEU A 129 -17.32 19.47 -9.98
CA LEU A 129 -16.19 18.55 -10.20
C LEU A 129 -15.26 18.55 -8.99
N LEU A 130 -14.94 19.73 -8.48
CA LEU A 130 -14.18 19.92 -7.24
C LEU A 130 -14.91 19.28 -6.06
N HIS A 131 -16.22 19.50 -5.93
CA HIS A 131 -17.00 18.89 -4.86
C HIS A 131 -17.04 17.36 -4.97
N PHE A 132 -17.16 16.80 -6.18
CA PHE A 132 -17.03 15.35 -6.37
C PHE A 132 -15.64 14.83 -6.01
N GLN A 133 -14.58 15.59 -6.31
CA GLN A 133 -13.23 15.25 -5.88
C GLN A 133 -13.10 15.30 -4.35
N GLU A 134 -13.70 16.29 -3.68
CA GLU A 134 -13.74 16.42 -2.22
C GLU A 134 -14.55 15.29 -1.56
N GLU A 135 -15.75 14.96 -2.04
CA GLU A 135 -16.52 13.82 -1.55
C GLU A 135 -15.80 12.50 -1.80
N ALA A 136 -15.05 12.41 -2.90
CA ALA A 136 -14.15 11.32 -3.19
C ALA A 136 -12.79 11.44 -2.49
N SER A 137 -12.59 12.41 -1.59
CA SER A 137 -11.31 12.65 -0.90
C SER A 137 -11.26 12.13 0.53
N ILE A 138 -12.43 11.82 1.10
CA ILE A 138 -12.60 11.40 2.49
C ILE A 138 -13.00 9.92 2.54
N ASP A 139 -12.51 9.20 3.55
CA ASP A 139 -12.98 7.86 3.90
C ASP A 139 -14.33 7.97 4.62
N LYS A 140 -15.38 7.41 4.02
CA LYS A 140 -16.77 7.58 4.49
C LYS A 140 -17.02 7.04 5.90
N LEU A 141 -16.24 6.07 6.35
CA LEU A 141 -16.39 5.50 7.69
C LEU A 141 -15.73 6.40 8.74
N THR A 142 -14.49 6.84 8.48
CA THR A 142 -13.65 7.48 9.50
C THR A 142 -13.64 9.01 9.46
N GLY A 143 -14.06 9.62 8.35
CA GLY A 143 -14.00 11.07 8.15
C GLY A 143 -12.58 11.61 7.93
N LEU A 144 -11.56 10.73 7.86
CA LEU A 144 -10.18 11.08 7.51
C LEU A 144 -10.01 11.15 5.99
N TYR A 145 -8.91 11.73 5.50
CA TYR A 145 -8.57 11.60 4.08
C TYR A 145 -8.45 10.13 3.68
N ASN A 146 -8.96 9.77 2.51
CA ASN A 146 -8.78 8.42 2.00
C ASN A 146 -7.38 8.22 1.39
N LYS A 147 -7.08 6.98 1.01
CA LYS A 147 -5.79 6.58 0.46
C LYS A 147 -5.32 7.44 -0.71
N ALA A 148 -6.22 7.75 -1.67
CA ALA A 148 -5.84 8.48 -2.88
C ALA A 148 -5.42 9.92 -2.54
N THR A 149 -6.25 10.63 -1.77
CA THR A 149 -6.00 12.01 -1.38
C THR A 149 -4.82 12.13 -0.44
N VAL A 150 -4.73 11.28 0.58
CA VAL A 150 -3.65 11.37 1.55
C VAL A 150 -2.30 11.06 0.90
N SER A 151 -2.25 10.10 -0.03
CA SER A 151 -1.01 9.78 -0.77
C SER A 151 -0.55 10.94 -1.65
N ALA A 152 -1.48 11.67 -2.29
CA ALA A 152 -1.14 12.86 -3.07
C ALA A 152 -0.57 13.99 -2.18
N LYS A 153 -1.20 14.24 -1.02
CA LYS A 153 -0.70 15.22 -0.04
C LYS A 153 0.68 14.83 0.50
N PHE A 154 0.90 13.56 0.85
CA PHE A 154 2.20 13.08 1.31
C PHE A 154 3.29 13.20 0.26
N LYS A 155 3.00 12.93 -1.02
CA LYS A 155 3.97 13.16 -2.11
C LYS A 155 4.48 14.61 -2.15
N ASN A 156 3.59 15.58 -1.93
CA ASN A 156 3.98 16.99 -1.88
C ASN A 156 4.74 17.29 -0.57
N LEU A 157 4.16 16.97 0.58
CA LEU A 157 4.76 17.25 1.89
C LEU A 157 6.15 16.64 2.05
N CYS A 158 6.36 15.42 1.56
CA CYS A 158 7.66 14.76 1.65
C CYS A 158 8.76 15.42 0.81
N ARG A 159 8.41 16.25 -0.17
CA ARG A 159 9.33 17.01 -1.01
C ARG A 159 9.59 18.41 -0.48
N THR A 160 8.58 19.02 0.12
CA THR A 160 8.57 20.47 0.41
C THR A 160 8.68 20.80 1.88
N SER A 161 8.51 19.84 2.78
CA SER A 161 8.44 20.08 4.22
C SER A 161 9.30 19.10 5.01
N SER A 162 9.89 19.57 6.11
CA SER A 162 10.52 18.72 7.11
C SER A 162 9.51 18.24 8.16
N GLY A 163 9.65 17.00 8.62
CA GLY A 163 8.73 16.42 9.61
C GLY A 163 8.82 14.90 9.68
N TYR A 164 7.91 14.27 10.41
CA TYR A 164 7.81 12.81 10.48
C TYR A 164 6.65 12.31 9.62
N PHE A 165 6.96 11.34 8.76
CA PHE A 165 5.97 10.48 8.15
C PHE A 165 5.73 9.26 9.05
N LEU A 166 4.48 8.94 9.33
CA LEU A 166 4.07 7.88 10.25
C LEU A 166 3.15 6.88 9.55
N MET A 167 3.47 5.60 9.68
CA MET A 167 2.62 4.45 9.40
C MET A 167 2.03 3.94 10.71
N ILE A 168 0.71 3.86 10.78
CA ILE A 168 -0.04 3.61 12.01
C ILE A 168 -0.96 2.41 11.77
N ASP A 169 -0.92 1.40 12.63
CA ASP A 169 -1.72 0.18 12.48
C ASP A 169 -2.39 -0.22 13.79
N LEU A 170 -3.67 -0.61 13.70
CA LEU A 170 -4.43 -1.11 14.85
C LEU A 170 -4.08 -2.58 15.16
N ASP A 171 -3.41 -2.77 16.28
CA ASP A 171 -3.01 -4.07 16.77
C ASP A 171 -4.20 -4.93 17.19
N SER A 172 -4.24 -6.17 16.68
CA SER A 172 -5.25 -7.16 17.07
C SER A 172 -6.68 -6.80 16.65
N PHE A 173 -6.87 -5.84 15.74
CA PHE A 173 -8.19 -5.40 15.26
C PHE A 173 -9.03 -6.54 14.65
N LYS A 174 -8.38 -7.48 13.96
CA LYS A 174 -9.08 -8.68 13.43
C LYS A 174 -9.82 -9.47 14.52
N LEU A 175 -9.26 -9.57 15.73
CA LEU A 175 -9.92 -10.25 16.85
C LEU A 175 -11.20 -9.52 17.30
N VAL A 176 -11.22 -8.19 17.20
CA VAL A 176 -12.43 -7.39 17.47
C VAL A 176 -13.53 -7.77 16.48
N ASN A 177 -13.21 -7.82 15.18
CA ASN A 177 -14.17 -8.22 14.15
C ASN A 177 -14.65 -9.67 14.34
N ASP A 178 -13.72 -10.59 14.61
CA ASP A 178 -14.03 -12.01 14.73
C ASP A 178 -14.90 -12.31 15.98
N LEU A 179 -14.74 -11.54 17.07
CA LEU A 179 -15.46 -11.78 18.34
C LEU A 179 -16.72 -10.92 18.51
N TYR A 180 -16.72 -9.68 18.03
CA TYR A 180 -17.79 -8.69 18.25
C TYR A 180 -18.52 -8.27 16.96
N GLY A 181 -18.06 -8.76 15.81
CA GLY A 181 -18.64 -8.45 14.50
C GLY A 181 -18.15 -7.14 13.90
N HIS A 182 -18.36 -7.00 12.59
CA HIS A 182 -17.87 -5.86 11.81
C HIS A 182 -18.48 -4.52 12.23
N GLU A 183 -19.77 -4.47 12.60
CA GLU A 183 -20.39 -3.22 13.08
C GLU A 183 -19.67 -2.63 14.31
N MET A 184 -19.15 -3.52 15.17
CA MET A 184 -18.43 -3.09 16.35
C MET A 184 -16.99 -2.70 16.03
N GLY A 185 -16.35 -3.43 15.10
CA GLY A 185 -15.07 -3.02 14.52
C GLY A 185 -15.14 -1.63 13.87
N ASP A 186 -16.21 -1.33 13.16
CA ASP A 186 -16.46 -0.02 12.56
C ASP A 186 -16.54 1.10 13.60
N LYS A 187 -17.22 0.86 14.74
CA LYS A 187 -17.24 1.81 15.86
C LYS A 187 -15.86 2.05 16.46
N ILE A 188 -15.02 1.02 16.52
CA ILE A 188 -13.62 1.14 16.96
C ILE A 188 -12.81 1.97 15.97
N LEU A 189 -12.98 1.76 14.66
CA LEU A 189 -12.31 2.55 13.62
C LEU A 189 -12.69 4.03 13.69
N ILE A 190 -13.98 4.34 13.89
CA ILE A 190 -14.47 5.71 14.09
C ILE A 190 -13.83 6.33 15.33
N ALA A 191 -13.91 5.65 16.48
CA ALA A 191 -13.34 6.14 17.73
C ALA A 191 -11.83 6.34 17.65
N PHE A 192 -11.12 5.44 16.96
CA PHE A 192 -9.69 5.57 16.74
C PHE A 192 -9.36 6.78 15.86
N SER A 193 -10.16 7.04 14.83
CA SER A 193 -9.98 8.19 13.94
C SER A 193 -10.16 9.51 14.66
N GLU A 194 -11.16 9.62 15.54
CA GLU A 194 -11.34 10.77 16.44
C GLU A 194 -10.14 10.94 17.38
N ILE A 195 -9.58 9.83 17.91
CA ILE A 195 -8.39 9.88 18.76
C ILE A 195 -7.19 10.41 17.97
N LEU A 196 -6.97 9.95 16.74
CA LEU A 196 -5.89 10.44 15.88
C LEU A 196 -6.04 11.95 15.63
N GLN A 197 -7.21 12.41 15.18
CA GLN A 197 -7.46 13.83 14.93
C GLN A 197 -7.20 14.72 16.16
N ASN A 198 -7.50 14.23 17.36
CA ASN A 198 -7.27 14.96 18.62
C ASN A 198 -5.86 14.78 19.20
N SER A 199 -5.03 13.93 18.60
CA SER A 199 -3.66 13.64 19.06
C SER A 199 -2.59 14.32 18.21
N PHE A 200 -2.92 14.68 16.97
CA PHE A 200 -2.07 15.47 16.09
C PHE A 200 -2.59 16.91 15.99
N GLY A 201 -1.69 17.89 15.79
CA GLY A 201 -2.07 19.29 15.64
C GLY A 201 -2.75 19.63 14.31
N SER A 202 -3.29 20.85 14.21
CA SER A 202 -4.11 21.29 13.06
C SER A 202 -3.38 21.29 11.71
N GLU A 203 -2.06 21.39 11.74
CA GLU A 203 -1.21 21.39 10.54
C GLU A 203 -0.83 19.97 10.08
N SER A 204 -1.17 18.94 10.86
CA SER A 204 -0.84 17.55 10.52
C SER A 204 -1.84 16.98 9.51
N VAL A 205 -1.34 16.21 8.55
CA VAL A 205 -2.17 15.51 7.56
C VAL A 205 -2.33 14.06 7.97
N ILE A 206 -3.57 13.59 8.09
CA ILE A 206 -3.89 12.22 8.53
C ILE A 206 -4.86 11.59 7.52
N GLY A 207 -4.63 10.33 7.17
CA GLY A 207 -5.54 9.57 6.31
C GLY A 207 -5.59 8.09 6.61
N ARG A 208 -6.66 7.44 6.17
CA ARG A 208 -6.83 6.00 6.21
C ARG A 208 -6.39 5.40 4.88
N ILE A 209 -5.40 4.50 4.93
CA ILE A 209 -4.77 3.91 3.75
C ILE A 209 -5.18 2.46 3.49
N GLY A 210 -5.76 1.80 4.50
CA GLY A 210 -6.21 0.40 4.44
C GLY A 210 -7.36 0.12 5.42
N GLY A 211 -7.63 -1.17 5.67
CA GLY A 211 -8.70 -1.59 6.57
C GLY A 211 -8.49 -1.09 8.00
N ASP A 212 -7.36 -1.46 8.58
CA ASP A 212 -6.89 -1.11 9.93
C ASP A 212 -5.61 -0.26 9.91
N GLU A 213 -5.23 0.22 8.72
CA GLU A 213 -4.00 0.97 8.46
C GLU A 213 -4.29 2.46 8.19
N PHE A 214 -3.53 3.30 8.88
CA PHE A 214 -3.59 4.76 8.83
C PHE A 214 -2.19 5.31 8.59
N ALA A 215 -2.12 6.54 8.09
CA ALA A 215 -0.86 7.25 7.92
C ALA A 215 -1.03 8.72 8.29
N ALA A 216 0.06 9.32 8.78
CA ALA A 216 0.10 10.72 9.13
C ALA A 216 1.42 11.37 8.71
N PHE A 217 1.40 12.67 8.50
CA PHE A 217 2.59 13.51 8.40
C PHE A 217 2.46 14.65 9.41
N SER A 218 3.49 14.84 10.24
CA SER A 218 3.51 15.87 11.26
C SER A 218 4.87 16.54 11.36
N SER A 219 4.89 17.86 11.24
CA SER A 219 6.07 18.71 11.48
C SER A 219 6.25 19.06 12.96
N GLU A 220 5.28 18.74 13.82
CA GLU A 220 5.30 19.07 15.25
C GLU A 220 6.09 18.07 16.08
N ILE A 221 6.29 16.84 15.57
CA ILE A 221 7.08 15.82 16.25
C ILE A 221 8.55 16.16 16.03
N ALA A 222 9.28 16.42 17.11
CA ALA A 222 10.69 16.82 17.08
C ALA A 222 11.64 15.75 17.64
N SER A 223 11.12 14.73 18.35
CA SER A 223 11.97 13.70 18.98
C SER A 223 11.33 12.32 19.13
N ASP A 224 12.17 11.29 19.30
CA ASP A 224 11.76 9.92 19.65
C ASP A 224 10.95 9.86 20.96
N GLN A 225 11.27 10.73 21.93
CA GLN A 225 10.53 10.82 23.19
C GLN A 225 9.10 11.32 22.95
N GLU A 226 8.92 12.36 22.14
CA GLU A 226 7.58 12.88 21.81
C GLU A 226 6.75 11.85 21.05
N LEU A 227 7.35 11.12 20.10
CA LEU A 227 6.67 10.03 19.39
C LEU A 227 6.22 8.92 20.36
N LYS A 228 7.06 8.55 21.33
CA LYS A 228 6.71 7.57 22.37
C LYS A 228 5.58 8.06 23.26
N HIS A 229 5.62 9.33 23.68
CA HIS A 229 4.55 9.94 24.47
C HIS A 229 3.23 10.00 23.70
N LEU A 230 3.27 10.39 22.43
CA LEU A 230 2.12 10.39 21.53
C LEU A 230 1.52 8.99 21.41
N THR A 231 2.36 7.99 21.12
CA THR A 231 1.93 6.59 20.96
C THR A 231 1.30 6.03 22.25
N GLY A 232 1.91 6.31 23.41
CA GLY A 232 1.37 5.92 24.71
C GLY A 232 0.03 6.59 25.02
N SER A 233 -0.12 7.88 24.70
CA SER A 233 -1.37 8.62 24.86
C SER A 233 -2.49 8.06 23.96
N ILE A 234 -2.19 7.77 22.69
CA ILE A 234 -3.14 7.15 21.77
C ILE A 234 -3.58 5.77 22.28
N ASN A 235 -2.63 4.91 22.69
CA ASN A 235 -2.94 3.59 23.23
C ASN A 235 -3.85 3.66 24.47
N ALA A 236 -3.54 4.53 25.43
CA ALA A 236 -4.36 4.69 26.64
C ALA A 236 -5.78 5.18 26.32
N ARG A 237 -5.92 6.14 25.40
CA ARG A 237 -7.22 6.67 24.96
C ARG A 237 -8.03 5.61 24.20
N LEU A 238 -7.37 4.84 23.33
CA LEU A 238 -7.99 3.77 22.56
C LEU A 238 -8.49 2.66 23.48
N GLU A 239 -7.70 2.22 24.45
CA GLU A 239 -8.11 1.21 25.43
C GLU A 239 -9.35 1.66 26.20
N ALA A 240 -9.36 2.90 26.71
CA ALA A 240 -10.50 3.46 27.44
C ALA A 240 -11.77 3.54 26.58
N LYS A 241 -11.65 4.01 25.33
CA LYS A 241 -12.77 4.05 24.38
C LYS A 241 -13.24 2.65 24.01
N ALA A 242 -12.32 1.71 23.81
CA ALA A 242 -12.65 0.34 23.46
C ALA A 242 -13.42 -0.36 24.57
N LYS A 243 -13.04 -0.19 25.85
CA LYS A 243 -13.82 -0.70 27.00
C LYS A 243 -15.23 -0.10 27.06
N THR A 244 -15.37 1.18 26.72
CA THR A 244 -16.68 1.83 26.65
C THR A 244 -17.57 1.25 25.54
N ILE A 245 -16.99 0.86 24.40
CA ILE A 245 -17.70 0.38 23.22
C ILE A 245 -17.98 -1.14 23.28
N LEU A 246 -16.99 -1.92 23.72
CA LEU A 246 -16.99 -3.39 23.72
C LEU A 246 -17.41 -3.99 25.07
N GLY A 247 -17.37 -3.21 26.14
CA GLY A 247 -17.58 -3.65 27.52
C GLY A 247 -16.28 -3.71 28.32
N GLU A 248 -16.38 -3.51 29.65
CA GLU A 248 -15.24 -3.54 30.57
C GLU A 248 -14.55 -4.91 30.65
N ASP A 249 -15.29 -5.99 30.40
CA ASP A 249 -14.79 -7.37 30.42
C ASP A 249 -14.03 -7.76 29.13
N MET A 250 -13.71 -6.79 28.28
CA MET A 250 -13.00 -7.01 27.02
C MET A 250 -11.55 -7.48 27.30
N ASP A 251 -11.23 -8.69 26.86
CA ASP A 251 -9.91 -9.34 27.01
C ASP A 251 -9.14 -9.40 25.67
N ILE A 252 -9.16 -8.31 24.91
CA ILE A 252 -8.36 -8.18 23.68
C ILE A 252 -7.26 -7.15 23.95
N PRO A 253 -5.98 -7.48 23.70
CA PRO A 253 -4.90 -6.51 23.73
C PRO A 253 -4.96 -5.61 22.48
N LEU A 254 -6.02 -4.80 22.37
CA LEU A 254 -6.21 -3.80 21.32
C LEU A 254 -5.27 -2.63 21.58
N GLY A 255 -4.64 -2.12 20.52
CA GLY A 255 -3.77 -0.96 20.61
C GLY A 255 -3.29 -0.48 19.25
N VAL A 256 -2.21 0.29 19.25
CA VAL A 256 -1.61 0.86 18.06
C VAL A 256 -0.10 0.64 18.04
N SER A 257 0.39 0.26 16.86
CA SER A 257 1.81 0.26 16.53
C SER A 257 2.11 1.35 15.49
N ILE A 258 3.22 2.07 15.67
CA ILE A 258 3.59 3.20 14.81
C ILE A 258 5.03 3.04 14.28
N GLY A 259 5.19 2.96 12.97
CA GLY A 259 6.49 3.11 12.30
C GLY A 259 6.65 4.52 11.77
N ALA A 260 7.76 5.18 12.08
CA ALA A 260 7.99 6.56 11.66
C ALA A 260 9.29 6.69 10.84
N MET A 261 9.33 7.65 9.93
CA MET A 261 10.52 8.05 9.19
C MET A 261 10.64 9.57 9.23
N PHE A 262 11.81 10.08 9.59
CA PHE A 262 12.06 11.52 9.51
C PHE A 262 12.31 11.91 8.06
N VAL A 263 11.63 12.96 7.62
CA VAL A 263 11.69 13.50 6.27
C VAL A 263 12.38 14.86 6.32
N THR A 264 13.40 15.02 5.49
CA THR A 264 14.16 16.25 5.34
C THR A 264 13.69 17.04 4.11
N GLU A 265 14.04 18.32 4.03
CA GLU A 265 13.73 19.19 2.87
C GLU A 265 14.66 18.92 1.67
N VAL A 266 14.68 17.67 1.17
CA VAL A 266 15.49 17.29 0.01
C VAL A 266 14.71 16.27 -0.83
N ASP A 267 13.91 16.74 -1.80
CA ASP A 267 13.19 15.97 -2.83
C ASP A 267 13.07 14.45 -2.58
N ASN A 268 12.42 14.08 -1.47
CA ASN A 268 12.38 12.68 -1.08
C ASN A 268 11.28 11.96 -1.87
N ASP A 269 11.57 10.76 -2.35
CA ASP A 269 10.54 9.90 -2.93
C ASP A 269 9.64 9.34 -1.81
N TYR A 270 8.38 9.77 -1.80
CA TYR A 270 7.35 9.25 -0.92
C TYR A 270 7.28 7.71 -0.93
N SER A 271 7.52 7.07 -2.08
CA SER A 271 7.49 5.61 -2.20
C SER A 271 8.60 4.94 -1.40
N GLU A 272 9.76 5.59 -1.28
CA GLU A 272 10.87 5.12 -0.47
C GLU A 272 10.59 5.38 1.02
N ILE A 273 10.17 6.60 1.38
CA ILE A 273 9.79 6.95 2.77
C ILE A 273 8.73 5.98 3.30
N PHE A 274 7.71 5.70 2.50
CA PHE A 274 6.65 4.75 2.85
C PHE A 274 7.22 3.38 3.20
N LYS A 275 8.12 2.84 2.38
CA LYS A 275 8.78 1.53 2.63
C LYS A 275 9.62 1.55 3.90
N LEU A 276 10.31 2.65 4.20
CA LEU A 276 11.16 2.75 5.39
C LEU A 276 10.32 2.85 6.67
N ALA A 277 9.24 3.64 6.65
CA ALA A 277 8.29 3.71 7.75
C ALA A 277 7.56 2.37 7.98
N ASP A 278 7.19 1.67 6.90
CA ASP A 278 6.61 0.33 6.98
C ASP A 278 7.58 -0.69 7.60
N LYS A 279 8.87 -0.65 7.23
CA LYS A 279 9.91 -1.46 7.90
C LYS A 279 10.02 -1.16 9.40
N ALA A 280 9.93 0.11 9.79
CA ALA A 280 9.91 0.48 11.20
C ALA A 280 8.67 -0.06 11.91
N LEU A 281 7.49 0.05 11.29
CA LEU A 281 6.24 -0.49 11.82
C LEU A 281 6.32 -2.00 12.01
N TYR A 282 6.85 -2.72 11.02
CA TYR A 282 7.09 -4.16 11.09
C TYR A 282 7.95 -4.55 12.29
N LYS A 283 9.01 -3.77 12.58
CA LYS A 283 9.86 -3.96 13.76
C LYS A 283 9.08 -3.78 15.07
N VAL A 284 8.17 -2.81 15.16
CA VAL A 284 7.30 -2.64 16.33
C VAL A 284 6.38 -3.84 16.51
N LYS A 285 5.72 -4.29 15.43
CA LYS A 285 4.80 -5.44 15.48
C LYS A 285 5.51 -6.72 15.96
N ASN A 286 6.77 -6.90 15.59
CA ASN A 286 7.58 -8.03 16.03
C ASN A 286 8.12 -7.91 17.47
N ASN A 287 8.20 -6.68 18.00
CA ASN A 287 8.71 -6.40 19.34
C ASN A 287 7.60 -6.32 20.41
N GLY A 288 6.46 -6.96 20.16
CA GLY A 288 5.38 -7.06 21.15
C GLY A 288 4.25 -6.06 20.97
N LYS A 289 4.21 -5.32 19.83
CA LYS A 289 3.13 -4.40 19.45
C LYS A 289 2.99 -3.20 20.42
N HIS A 290 1.95 -2.37 20.24
CA HIS A 290 1.59 -1.28 21.16
C HIS A 290 2.68 -0.22 21.36
N GLY A 291 3.53 -0.01 20.37
CA GLY A 291 4.73 0.82 20.50
C GLY A 291 5.03 1.64 19.27
N CYS A 292 6.21 2.26 19.26
CA CYS A 292 6.69 3.00 18.10
C CYS A 292 8.17 2.75 17.83
N ALA A 293 8.57 2.94 16.57
CA ALA A 293 9.96 2.95 16.16
C ALA A 293 10.16 3.99 15.05
N ILE A 294 11.28 4.71 15.12
CA ILE A 294 11.76 5.58 14.03
C ILE A 294 12.77 4.78 13.21
N TYR A 295 12.62 4.79 11.89
CA TYR A 295 13.61 4.25 10.98
C TYR A 295 14.87 5.12 11.00
N ASN A 296 15.99 4.53 11.42
CA ASN A 296 17.32 5.13 11.35
C ASN A 296 18.25 4.20 10.57
N PHE A 297 18.90 4.69 9.51
CA PHE A 297 19.80 3.88 8.68
C PHE A 297 20.89 3.16 9.50
N VAL A 298 21.44 3.80 10.54
CA VAL A 298 22.49 3.22 11.40
C VAL A 298 21.96 2.08 12.29
N ASP A 299 20.77 2.25 12.87
CA ASP A 299 20.18 1.26 13.79
C ASP A 299 19.54 0.07 13.05
N PHE A 300 19.15 0.28 11.78
CA PHE A 300 18.51 -0.75 10.96
C PHE A 300 19.53 -1.60 10.18
N GLU A 301 20.67 -1.05 9.77
CA GLU A 301 21.78 -1.87 9.22
C GLU A 301 22.51 -2.68 10.32
N GLN A 302 22.62 -2.16 11.55
CA GLN A 302 23.17 -2.93 12.68
C GLN A 302 22.22 -4.02 13.20
N ALA A 303 20.90 -3.87 13.00
CA ALA A 303 19.90 -4.87 13.40
C ALA A 303 19.92 -6.14 12.53
N ASP A 304 20.42 -6.06 11.29
CA ASP A 304 20.67 -7.24 10.44
C ASP A 304 21.98 -7.97 10.83
N GLY A 305 22.91 -7.28 11.52
CA GLY A 305 24.22 -7.83 11.88
C GLY A 305 24.34 -8.37 13.32
N ASN A 306 23.50 -7.95 14.26
CA ASN A 306 23.62 -8.33 15.68
C ASN A 306 22.24 -8.43 16.37
N GLN A 307 21.44 -9.43 16.02
CA GLN A 307 20.35 -9.85 16.91
C GLN A 307 20.92 -10.65 18.09
N VAL A 308 20.92 -10.06 19.30
CA VAL A 308 20.78 -10.89 20.50
C VAL A 308 19.32 -11.33 20.55
N LEU A 309 19.03 -12.36 19.77
CA LEU A 309 17.83 -13.16 19.83
C LEU A 309 17.66 -13.66 21.27
N ASN A 310 16.73 -13.08 22.03
CA ASN A 310 16.39 -13.60 23.36
C ASN A 310 15.59 -14.90 23.20
N MET A 311 15.70 -15.81 24.17
CA MET A 311 15.07 -17.14 24.09
C MET A 311 13.55 -17.07 23.91
N LYS A 312 12.89 -16.02 24.41
CA LYS A 312 11.44 -15.84 24.31
C LYS A 312 11.02 -15.49 22.88
N ASN A 313 11.78 -14.63 22.21
CA ASN A 313 11.57 -14.21 20.83
C ASN A 313 11.95 -15.34 19.85
N ILE A 314 13.06 -16.06 20.11
CA ILE A 314 13.39 -17.29 19.38
C ILE A 314 12.24 -18.30 19.54
N SER A 315 11.79 -18.56 20.78
CA SER A 315 10.74 -19.56 21.02
C SER A 315 9.41 -19.17 20.39
N MET A 316 9.13 -17.86 20.27
CA MET A 316 7.90 -17.34 19.65
C MET A 316 7.97 -17.34 18.11
N LEU A 317 9.16 -17.13 17.53
CA LEU A 317 9.44 -17.25 16.10
C LEU A 317 9.53 -18.72 15.64
N LEU A 318 10.08 -19.59 16.49
CA LEU A 318 10.17 -21.04 16.26
C LEU A 318 8.88 -21.78 16.64
N SER A 319 7.99 -21.17 17.43
CA SER A 319 6.65 -21.68 17.66
C SER A 319 5.78 -21.29 16.48
N GLU A 320 5.81 -22.10 15.41
CA GLU A 320 4.79 -21.99 14.37
C GLU A 320 3.39 -22.14 14.99
N ARG A 321 2.50 -21.25 14.55
CA ARG A 321 1.04 -21.42 14.66
C ARG A 321 0.71 -22.80 14.10
N THR A 322 0.29 -23.72 14.98
CA THR A 322 0.02 -25.14 14.68
C THR A 322 1.21 -25.87 14.05
N ILE A 323 2.00 -26.57 14.87
CA ILE A 323 2.77 -27.73 14.38
C ILE A 323 1.74 -28.69 13.79
N SER A 324 1.69 -28.81 12.47
CA SER A 324 0.82 -29.76 11.81
C SER A 324 1.27 -31.18 12.19
N ASP A 325 0.33 -32.12 12.38
CA ASP A 325 0.64 -33.49 12.83
C ASP A 325 1.37 -34.37 11.79
N ASN A 326 1.89 -33.76 10.72
CA ASN A 326 2.48 -34.40 9.54
C ASN A 326 3.93 -33.93 9.30
N ALA A 327 4.64 -34.60 8.39
CA ALA A 327 6.06 -34.34 8.15
C ALA A 327 6.36 -32.93 7.60
N LEU A 328 7.53 -32.40 7.97
CA LEU A 328 7.99 -31.08 7.58
C LEU A 328 8.42 -31.08 6.10
N GLN A 329 7.69 -30.33 5.27
CA GLN A 329 8.04 -30.13 3.86
C GLN A 329 8.89 -28.87 3.70
N LEU A 330 10.01 -28.98 3.01
CA LEU A 330 10.93 -27.87 2.75
C LEU A 330 11.20 -27.76 1.25
N ASP A 331 11.48 -26.54 0.80
CA ASP A 331 12.12 -26.31 -0.50
C ASP A 331 13.58 -26.81 -0.49
N MET A 332 14.19 -26.89 -1.68
CA MET A 332 15.54 -27.44 -1.86
C MET A 332 16.61 -26.72 -1.03
N ASP A 333 16.58 -25.39 -0.99
CA ASP A 333 17.61 -24.58 -0.32
C ASP A 333 17.47 -24.73 1.20
N SER A 334 16.26 -24.58 1.73
CA SER A 334 15.92 -24.80 3.12
C SER A 334 16.24 -26.23 3.57
N PHE A 335 15.93 -27.23 2.72
CA PHE A 335 16.19 -28.64 3.01
C PHE A 335 17.68 -28.93 3.19
N ILE A 336 18.56 -28.37 2.35
CA ILE A 336 20.02 -28.58 2.48
C ILE A 336 20.51 -28.14 3.86
N HIS A 337 20.04 -27.00 4.35
CA HIS A 337 20.45 -26.46 5.63
C HIS A 337 19.92 -27.29 6.81
N VAL A 338 18.63 -27.65 6.79
CA VAL A 338 18.00 -28.48 7.83
C VAL A 338 18.57 -29.89 7.82
N TYR A 339 18.74 -30.50 6.65
CA TYR A 339 19.34 -31.82 6.49
C TYR A 339 20.75 -31.89 7.10
N ARG A 340 21.61 -30.91 6.82
CA ARG A 340 22.96 -30.84 7.42
C ARG A 340 22.90 -30.76 8.94
N PHE A 341 21.96 -29.97 9.48
CA PHE A 341 21.77 -29.87 10.93
C PHE A 341 21.31 -31.19 11.53
N VAL A 342 20.29 -31.83 10.96
CA VAL A 342 19.72 -33.08 11.47
C VAL A 342 20.75 -34.21 11.39
N ILE A 343 21.54 -34.32 10.31
CA ILE A 343 22.62 -35.31 10.21
C ILE A 343 23.66 -35.13 11.32
N ARG A 344 24.05 -33.88 11.62
CA ARG A 344 24.97 -33.59 12.75
C ARG A 344 24.37 -33.99 14.09
N TYR A 345 23.07 -33.74 14.29
CA TYR A 345 22.33 -34.15 15.48
C TYR A 345 22.29 -35.67 15.63
N LEU A 346 21.85 -36.39 14.60
CA LEU A 346 21.75 -37.85 14.62
C LEU A 346 23.11 -38.50 14.87
N LYS A 347 24.18 -37.99 14.25
CA LYS A 347 25.55 -38.44 14.49
C LYS A 347 25.97 -38.25 15.95
N ARG A 348 25.69 -37.08 16.52
CA ARG A 348 26.05 -36.77 17.92
C ARG A 348 25.38 -37.70 18.92
N TYR A 349 24.15 -38.13 18.63
CA TYR A 349 23.35 -38.97 19.52
C TYR A 349 23.27 -40.44 19.10
N HIS A 350 24.13 -40.86 18.17
CA HIS A 350 24.17 -42.23 17.63
C HIS A 350 22.80 -42.75 17.19
N LYS A 351 22.05 -41.88 16.50
CA LYS A 351 20.73 -42.19 15.95
C LYS A 351 20.85 -42.51 14.48
N ASN A 352 19.89 -43.31 14.01
CA ASN A 352 19.83 -43.80 12.65
C ASN A 352 18.87 -42.95 11.80
N ALA A 353 19.08 -42.95 10.50
CA ALA A 353 18.16 -42.35 9.55
C ALA A 353 18.02 -43.22 8.29
N CYS A 354 17.03 -42.88 7.47
CA CYS A 354 16.91 -43.45 6.14
C CYS A 354 16.54 -42.36 5.14
N LYS A 355 17.26 -42.33 4.02
CA LYS A 355 16.90 -41.52 2.86
C LYS A 355 16.08 -42.38 1.92
N ILE A 356 14.99 -41.85 1.41
CA ILE A 356 14.14 -42.53 0.45
C ILE A 356 13.87 -41.57 -0.69
N LEU A 357 14.10 -42.01 -1.93
CA LEU A 357 13.70 -41.29 -3.12
C LEU A 357 12.60 -42.08 -3.82
N PHE A 358 11.37 -41.56 -3.81
CA PHE A 358 10.29 -42.08 -4.61
C PHE A 358 10.34 -41.47 -6.01
N THR A 359 10.22 -42.30 -7.03
CA THR A 359 10.04 -41.88 -8.42
C THR A 359 8.67 -42.35 -8.91
N LEU A 360 7.90 -41.39 -9.43
CA LEU A 360 6.53 -41.61 -9.90
C LEU A 360 6.53 -41.68 -11.42
N SER A 361 5.74 -42.59 -11.96
CA SER A 361 5.49 -42.72 -13.40
C SER A 361 4.01 -42.98 -13.64
N PRO A 362 3.45 -42.52 -14.76
CA PRO A 362 2.03 -42.74 -15.05
C PRO A 362 1.77 -44.25 -15.22
N ALA A 363 0.67 -44.73 -14.63
CA ALA A 363 0.17 -46.07 -14.88
C ALA A 363 -0.85 -46.02 -16.03
N GLY A 364 -0.41 -46.35 -17.25
CA GLY A 364 -1.23 -46.31 -18.47
C GLY A 364 -1.17 -44.97 -19.21
N GLU A 365 -2.09 -44.77 -20.16
CA GLU A 365 -2.24 -43.49 -20.87
C GLU A 365 -2.92 -42.46 -19.96
N ARG A 366 -2.16 -41.45 -19.52
CA ARG A 366 -2.65 -40.29 -18.77
C ARG A 366 -2.22 -39.00 -19.44
N SER A 367 -3.03 -37.96 -19.31
CA SER A 367 -2.60 -36.62 -19.70
C SER A 367 -1.51 -36.11 -18.74
N GLU A 368 -0.71 -35.15 -19.22
CA GLU A 368 0.35 -34.53 -18.41
C GLU A 368 -0.22 -33.81 -17.18
N GLU A 369 -1.37 -33.17 -17.31
CA GLU A 369 -2.05 -32.46 -16.22
C GLU A 369 -2.60 -33.41 -15.15
N GLU A 370 -3.20 -34.53 -15.54
CA GLU A 370 -3.64 -35.58 -14.61
C GLU A 370 -2.46 -36.18 -13.84
N PHE A 371 -1.34 -36.43 -14.53
CA PHE A 371 -0.14 -36.99 -13.90
C PHE A 371 0.48 -36.03 -12.87
N ILE A 372 0.49 -34.73 -13.15
CA ILE A 372 0.97 -33.70 -12.21
C ILE A 372 0.10 -33.68 -10.95
N ASN A 373 -1.22 -33.67 -11.12
CA ASN A 373 -2.17 -33.67 -10.00
C ASN A 373 -2.06 -34.94 -9.14
N ASP A 374 -1.81 -36.10 -9.76
CA ASP A 374 -1.54 -37.34 -9.03
C ASP A 374 -0.24 -37.25 -8.22
N CYS A 375 0.81 -36.64 -8.78
CA CYS A 375 2.10 -36.48 -8.10
C CYS A 375 1.99 -35.58 -6.86
N ASP A 376 1.28 -34.45 -6.96
CA ASP A 376 1.06 -33.55 -5.83
C ASP A 376 0.17 -34.19 -4.76
N SER A 377 -0.84 -34.94 -5.19
CA SER A 377 -1.71 -35.72 -4.29
C SER A 377 -0.92 -36.81 -3.56
N PHE A 378 0.02 -37.48 -4.22
CA PHE A 378 0.91 -38.46 -3.60
C PHE A 378 1.83 -37.80 -2.56
N CYS A 379 2.38 -36.62 -2.87
CA CYS A 379 3.20 -35.85 -1.93
C CYS A 379 2.42 -35.51 -0.65
N ALA A 380 1.21 -34.98 -0.78
CA ALA A 380 0.34 -34.67 0.35
C ALA A 380 -0.01 -35.94 1.17
N HIS A 381 -0.29 -37.06 0.49
CA HIS A 381 -0.59 -38.34 1.13
C HIS A 381 0.59 -38.89 1.93
N ALA A 382 1.79 -38.89 1.34
CA ALA A 382 3.00 -39.37 2.01
C ALA A 382 3.27 -38.54 3.27
N LYS A 383 3.16 -37.21 3.19
CA LYS A 383 3.33 -36.32 4.36
C LYS A 383 2.41 -36.66 5.51
N ALA A 384 1.15 -36.98 5.24
CA ALA A 384 0.14 -37.27 6.25
C ALA A 384 0.42 -38.57 7.04
N ILE A 385 1.19 -39.51 6.46
CA ILE A 385 1.55 -40.79 7.10
C ILE A 385 2.84 -40.65 7.93
N LEU A 386 3.74 -39.77 7.51
CA LEU A 386 5.05 -39.56 8.11
C LEU A 386 4.96 -38.78 9.42
N ARG A 387 5.94 -38.97 10.30
CA ARG A 387 5.97 -38.30 11.61
C ARG A 387 6.37 -36.84 11.42
N LYS A 388 5.94 -35.98 12.34
CA LYS A 388 6.34 -34.56 12.41
C LYS A 388 7.85 -34.30 12.40
N SER A 389 8.66 -35.28 12.83
CA SER A 389 10.12 -35.18 12.83
C SER A 389 10.79 -35.62 11.53
N ASP A 390 10.04 -36.24 10.62
CA ASP A 390 10.52 -36.67 9.32
C ASP A 390 10.50 -35.47 8.35
N LEU A 391 11.44 -35.43 7.40
CA LEU A 391 11.56 -34.33 6.43
C LEU A 391 11.15 -34.80 5.04
N VAL A 392 10.52 -33.92 4.28
CA VAL A 392 10.07 -34.18 2.91
C VAL A 392 10.48 -33.03 1.99
N MET A 393 10.90 -33.36 0.78
CA MET A 393 11.26 -32.41 -0.26
C MET A 393 10.87 -32.95 -1.63
N GLN A 394 10.18 -32.14 -2.43
CA GLN A 394 9.86 -32.48 -3.81
C GLN A 394 11.03 -32.05 -4.70
N CYS A 395 11.84 -33.02 -5.15
CA CYS A 395 13.03 -32.75 -5.97
C CYS A 395 12.67 -32.31 -7.39
N ARG A 396 11.63 -32.94 -7.92
CA ARG A 396 11.03 -32.71 -9.24
C ARG A 396 9.55 -33.03 -9.13
N GLN A 397 8.78 -32.65 -10.15
CA GLN A 397 7.34 -32.87 -10.18
C GLN A 397 6.97 -34.35 -9.94
N ASN A 398 7.75 -35.29 -10.46
CA ASN A 398 7.56 -36.73 -10.29
C ASN A 398 8.52 -37.41 -9.29
N GLN A 399 9.26 -36.65 -8.47
CA GLN A 399 10.23 -37.21 -7.53
C GLN A 399 10.08 -36.60 -6.13
N LEU A 400 9.90 -37.48 -5.14
CA LEU A 400 9.74 -37.11 -3.74
C LEU A 400 10.88 -37.70 -2.91
N PHE A 401 11.65 -36.83 -2.28
CA PHE A 401 12.67 -37.22 -1.33
C PHE A 401 12.12 -37.16 0.09
N VAL A 402 12.30 -38.24 0.83
CA VAL A 402 11.86 -38.41 2.21
C VAL A 402 13.07 -38.76 3.06
N PHE A 403 13.22 -38.07 4.18
CA PHE A 403 14.28 -38.34 5.14
C PHE A 403 13.66 -38.69 6.50
N LEU A 404 13.73 -39.98 6.82
CA LEU A 404 13.20 -40.54 8.06
C LEU A 404 14.23 -40.37 9.18
N THR A 405 13.83 -39.72 10.27
CA THR A 405 14.72 -39.42 11.40
C THR A 405 14.51 -40.41 12.55
N ASP A 406 15.59 -40.83 13.21
CA ASP A 406 15.56 -41.78 14.34
C ASP A 406 14.69 -43.02 14.06
N ILE A 407 15.04 -43.75 12.99
CA ILE A 407 14.31 -44.95 12.57
C ILE A 407 15.21 -46.18 12.60
N LYS A 408 14.66 -47.32 13.02
CA LYS A 408 15.33 -48.62 12.95
C LYS A 408 15.20 -49.22 11.54
N GLU A 409 16.24 -49.91 11.09
CA GLU A 409 16.28 -50.49 9.75
C GLU A 409 15.09 -51.43 9.45
N GLU A 410 14.70 -52.25 10.44
CA GLU A 410 13.55 -53.16 10.37
C GLU A 410 12.20 -52.44 10.13
N ALA A 411 12.07 -51.19 10.56
CA ALA A 411 10.84 -50.41 10.44
C ALA A 411 10.69 -49.71 9.08
N ILE A 412 11.77 -49.55 8.31
CA ILE A 412 11.77 -48.81 7.03
C ILE A 412 10.79 -49.42 6.04
N LYS A 413 10.85 -50.74 5.87
CA LYS A 413 9.94 -51.47 4.97
C LYS A 413 8.47 -51.32 5.37
N HIS A 414 8.20 -51.19 6.67
CA HIS A 414 6.84 -50.97 7.16
C HIS A 414 6.33 -49.56 6.81
N VAL A 415 7.17 -48.53 6.97
CA VAL A 415 6.81 -47.13 6.63
C VAL A 415 6.58 -46.98 5.13
N ILE A 416 7.53 -47.42 4.30
CA ILE A 416 7.41 -47.38 2.84
C ILE A 416 6.17 -48.17 2.39
N GLY A 417 6.00 -49.37 2.93
CA GLY A 417 4.83 -50.20 2.63
C GLY A 417 3.50 -49.56 3.06
N SER A 418 3.48 -48.77 4.14
CA SER A 418 2.27 -48.08 4.59
C SER A 418 1.90 -46.92 3.66
N ILE A 419 2.89 -46.15 3.20
CA ILE A 419 2.69 -45.08 2.20
C ILE A 419 2.14 -45.67 0.90
N ILE A 420 2.79 -46.70 0.36
CA ILE A 420 2.39 -47.29 -0.93
C ILE A 420 1.05 -48.02 -0.83
N ARG A 421 0.82 -48.82 0.23
CA ARG A 421 -0.45 -49.57 0.37
C ARG A 421 -1.64 -48.64 0.61
N ASN A 422 -1.48 -47.58 1.41
CA ASN A 422 -2.57 -46.64 1.66
C ASN A 422 -2.87 -45.79 0.43
N TRP A 423 -1.85 -45.43 -0.35
CA TRP A 423 -2.05 -44.78 -1.65
C TRP A 423 -2.83 -45.69 -2.58
N ASN A 424 -2.35 -46.92 -2.78
CA ASN A 424 -3.00 -47.87 -3.69
C ASN A 424 -4.44 -48.15 -3.27
N ARG A 425 -4.75 -48.29 -1.99
CA ARG A 425 -6.15 -48.50 -1.52
C ARG A 425 -7.11 -47.37 -1.88
N ASN A 426 -6.62 -46.14 -2.00
CA ASN A 426 -7.45 -44.95 -2.23
C ASN A 426 -7.46 -44.52 -3.71
N GLN A 427 -6.48 -44.93 -4.50
CA GLN A 427 -6.19 -44.44 -5.85
C GLN A 427 -5.67 -45.61 -6.74
N GLU A 428 -6.32 -46.78 -6.69
CA GLU A 428 -5.83 -48.00 -7.35
C GLU A 428 -5.52 -47.75 -8.84
N GLY A 429 -4.23 -47.85 -9.20
CA GLY A 429 -3.77 -47.84 -10.59
C GLY A 429 -3.50 -46.46 -11.20
N THR A 430 -3.35 -45.39 -10.41
CA THR A 430 -3.04 -44.05 -10.97
C THR A 430 -1.55 -43.83 -11.25
N LEU A 431 -0.66 -44.36 -10.39
CA LEU A 431 0.78 -44.18 -10.47
C LEU A 431 1.53 -45.51 -10.32
N LEU A 432 2.57 -45.69 -11.13
CA LEU A 432 3.64 -46.65 -10.86
C LEU A 432 4.67 -45.99 -9.94
N ILE A 433 4.81 -46.53 -8.74
CA ILE A 433 5.70 -45.98 -7.70
C ILE A 433 6.92 -46.89 -7.57
N THR A 434 8.11 -46.35 -7.84
CA THR A 434 9.39 -46.99 -7.51
C THR A 434 10.09 -46.20 -6.42
N TYR A 435 10.98 -46.85 -5.67
CA TYR A 435 11.74 -46.18 -4.64
C TYR A 435 13.15 -46.74 -4.50
N GLU A 436 14.07 -45.87 -4.11
CA GLU A 436 15.41 -46.22 -3.63
C GLU A 436 15.50 -45.82 -2.15
N ALA A 437 16.10 -46.68 -1.32
CA ALA A 437 16.26 -46.41 0.10
C ALA A 437 17.69 -46.67 0.54
N GLU A 438 18.28 -45.69 1.23
CA GLU A 438 19.63 -45.76 1.80
C GLU A 438 19.51 -45.64 3.32
N PHE A 439 19.92 -46.68 4.04
CA PHE A 439 20.02 -46.62 5.50
C PHE A 439 21.32 -45.92 5.89
N VAL A 440 21.22 -44.98 6.82
CA VAL A 440 22.34 -44.24 7.35
C VAL A 440 22.52 -44.65 8.80
N GLY A 441 23.42 -45.61 9.03
CA GLY A 441 23.81 -46.05 10.36
C GLY A 441 24.68 -45.01 11.07
N ALA A 442 24.64 -45.00 12.40
CA ALA A 442 25.46 -44.10 13.23
C ALA A 442 26.98 -44.22 12.97
N GLU A 443 27.43 -45.34 12.40
CA GLU A 443 28.84 -45.66 12.14
C GLU A 443 29.34 -45.25 10.74
N ASP A 444 28.43 -45.01 9.78
CA ASP A 444 28.76 -44.79 8.36
C ASP A 444 28.97 -43.30 7.98
N LEU A 445 28.89 -42.37 8.94
CA LEU A 445 29.00 -40.92 8.71
C LEU A 445 30.44 -40.42 8.89
N PRO A 446 31.14 -39.91 7.84
CA PRO A 446 32.58 -39.65 7.86
C PRO A 446 32.99 -38.72 9.01
N ALA A 447 33.99 -39.14 9.80
CA ALA A 447 34.54 -38.37 10.92
C ALA A 447 35.32 -37.15 10.43
N GLU A 448 34.83 -35.94 10.70
CA GLU A 448 35.63 -34.72 10.51
C GLU A 448 36.79 -34.72 11.51
N ARG A 449 38.01 -34.72 10.97
CA ARG A 449 39.26 -34.58 11.73
C ARG A 449 39.26 -33.26 12.47
N VAL A 450 39.26 -33.33 13.81
CA VAL A 450 39.58 -32.22 14.69
C VAL A 450 41.04 -31.81 14.44
N LYS A 451 41.28 -30.63 13.87
CA LYS A 451 42.57 -29.94 13.98
C LYS A 451 42.47 -28.92 15.11
N ASN A 452 43.31 -29.14 16.11
CA ASN A 452 43.41 -28.38 17.34
C ASN A 452 43.60 -26.88 17.10
N ARG A 453 42.93 -26.12 17.97
CA ARG A 453 43.24 -24.71 18.29
C ARG A 453 44.68 -24.57 18.79
N THR A 454 45.31 -23.45 18.45
CA THR A 454 46.10 -22.70 19.43
C THR A 454 45.78 -21.22 19.30
N VAL A 455 45.24 -20.70 20.41
CA VAL A 455 44.97 -19.32 20.88
C VAL A 455 44.71 -18.23 19.86
#